data_AF-A0A9K3PNU9-F1
#
_entry.id   AF-A0A9K3PNU9-F1
#
_cell.length_a   1.000
_cell.length_b   1.000
_cell.length_c   1.000
_cell.angle_alpha   90.00
_cell.angle_beta   90.00
_cell.angle_gamma   90.00
#
_symmetry.space_group_name_H-M   'P 1'
#
loop_
_entity.id
_entity.type
_entity.pdbx_description
1 polymer ?
#
loop_
_entity_poly.entity_id
_entity_poly.type
_entity_poly.pdbx_seq_one_letter_code
_entity_poly.pdbx_strand_id
1 'polypeptide(L)'
;MSGIADEEQAASGIMRDAGPKTETNTQPGMAVVSGDEYVQHDAPKRRAHVCCGCCCDTRRAVIAVNIVSISFYGLGILATSLVTVAAANKDQYDDDAVVAALGEVDGAKIGLSLGLIVVGIVFNGIALYGASTFNKTAIILGGMWYIFEAVRSVAYLNIEGAIMAAFFAYPHAVFYYELKGGIMTRLQVYRLVVNMDADLMQGIFALGSPARM
;
A
#
# COMPACT_ATOMS: atom_id res chain seq x y z
N MET A 1 53.93 -6.48 12.07
CA MET A 1 53.00 -5.34 12.09
C MET A 1 51.75 -5.82 12.83
N SER A 2 51.73 -6.03 14.16
CA SER A 2 51.93 -5.05 15.27
C SER A 2 51.18 -3.75 14.97
N GLY A 3 50.11 -3.33 15.63
CA GLY A 3 49.47 -3.69 16.91
C GLY A 3 48.98 -2.37 17.51
N ILE A 4 47.69 -2.24 17.88
CA ILE A 4 47.07 -1.14 18.66
C ILE A 4 45.79 -1.76 19.28
N ALA A 5 45.75 -2.25 20.54
CA ALA A 5 45.64 -1.57 21.84
C ALA A 5 44.39 -0.65 21.93
N ASP A 6 43.29 -1.07 22.58
CA ASP A 6 43.01 -1.01 24.03
C ASP A 6 42.90 0.43 24.59
N GLU A 7 41.66 0.85 24.88
CA GLU A 7 41.29 1.97 25.77
C GLU A 7 39.84 1.71 26.23
N GLU A 8 39.59 0.90 27.27
CA GLU A 8 39.64 1.20 28.71
C GLU A 8 38.77 2.38 29.17
N GLN A 9 37.56 2.02 29.62
CA GLN A 9 36.88 2.44 30.85
C GLN A 9 37.07 3.87 31.38
N ALA A 10 35.98 4.66 31.35
CA ALA A 10 35.61 5.54 32.47
C ALA A 10 34.13 5.96 32.38
N ALA A 11 33.30 5.44 33.30
CA ALA A 11 32.29 6.20 34.07
C ALA A 11 31.20 5.26 34.61
N SER A 12 31.52 4.62 35.73
CA SER A 12 30.56 4.10 36.70
C SER A 12 29.81 5.25 37.37
N GLY A 13 28.51 5.11 37.61
CA GLY A 13 27.87 5.89 38.67
C GLY A 13 26.35 6.02 38.62
N ILE A 14 25.68 5.21 39.45
CA ILE A 14 24.52 5.60 40.29
C ILE A 14 23.15 5.76 39.60
N MET A 15 22.31 4.73 39.69
CA MET A 15 21.18 4.67 40.63
C MET A 15 20.50 3.31 40.55
N ARG A 16 20.63 2.54 41.64
CA ARG A 16 19.70 1.47 41.99
C ARG A 16 18.44 2.16 42.51
N ASP A 17 17.34 2.06 41.78
CA ASP A 17 16.03 2.30 42.36
C ASP A 17 15.22 1.00 42.37
N ALA A 18 14.63 0.77 43.53
CA ALA A 18 13.93 -0.44 43.90
C ALA A 18 12.70 -0.67 43.01
N GLY A 19 12.47 -1.94 42.70
CA GLY A 19 11.58 -2.36 41.62
C GLY A 19 10.08 -2.18 41.86
N PRO A 20 9.28 -2.28 40.79
CA PRO A 20 7.92 -2.74 40.89
C PRO A 20 7.93 -4.27 40.97
N LYS A 21 7.20 -4.79 41.96
CA LYS A 21 7.00 -6.22 42.23
C LYS A 21 6.65 -6.93 40.92
N THR A 22 7.43 -7.95 40.58
CA THR A 22 7.12 -8.93 39.55
C THR A 22 5.90 -9.71 40.03
N GLU A 23 4.71 -9.20 39.71
CA GLU A 23 3.52 -10.03 39.69
C GLU A 23 3.75 -11.07 38.60
N THR A 24 3.94 -12.30 39.05
CA THR A 24 3.90 -13.51 38.22
C THR A 24 2.50 -13.58 37.64
N ASN A 25 2.26 -12.79 36.60
CA ASN A 25 1.06 -12.83 35.79
C ASN A 25 1.15 -14.16 35.04
N THR A 26 0.52 -15.17 35.61
CA THR A 26 0.16 -16.43 34.97
C THR A 26 -0.25 -16.10 33.56
N GLN A 27 0.62 -16.36 32.58
CA GLN A 27 0.26 -16.18 31.19
C GLN A 27 -0.98 -17.04 30.97
N PRO A 28 -2.17 -16.44 30.71
CA PRO A 28 -3.30 -17.24 30.31
C PRO A 28 -2.85 -17.95 29.05
N GLY A 29 -2.77 -19.28 29.12
CA GLY A 29 -2.32 -20.10 28.02
C GLY A 29 -3.03 -19.62 26.76
N MET A 30 -2.24 -19.41 25.70
CA MET A 30 -2.77 -19.12 24.37
C MET A 30 -3.67 -20.29 23.96
N ALA A 31 -4.94 -20.22 24.35
CA ALA A 31 -5.99 -21.03 23.79
C ALA A 31 -6.11 -20.58 22.34
N VAL A 32 -5.59 -21.42 21.44
CA VAL A 32 -5.85 -21.30 20.01
C VAL A 32 -7.34 -21.60 19.83
N VAL A 33 -8.19 -20.60 20.03
CA VAL A 33 -9.61 -20.67 19.73
C VAL A 33 -9.72 -20.67 18.21
N SER A 34 -9.97 -21.85 17.66
CA SER A 34 -10.21 -22.06 16.24
C SER A 34 -11.66 -21.68 15.93
N GLY A 35 -11.90 -20.39 15.75
CA GLY A 35 -13.19 -19.83 15.38
C GLY A 35 -13.11 -18.31 15.38
N ASP A 36 -13.79 -17.65 14.45
CA ASP A 36 -13.75 -16.21 14.15
C ASP A 36 -14.21 -15.26 15.30
N GLU A 37 -14.03 -15.65 16.56
CA GLU A 37 -14.44 -14.95 17.76
C GLU A 37 -13.25 -14.22 18.40
N TYR A 38 -13.20 -12.91 18.17
CA TYR A 38 -12.14 -12.06 18.71
C TYR A 38 -12.44 -11.75 20.18
N VAL A 39 -11.71 -12.37 21.10
CA VAL A 39 -11.75 -12.05 22.53
C VAL A 39 -11.31 -10.59 22.72
N GLN A 40 -12.24 -9.71 23.10
CA GLN A 40 -11.93 -8.33 23.48
C GLN A 40 -11.20 -8.32 24.82
N HIS A 41 -9.86 -8.25 24.79
CA HIS A 41 -9.11 -7.83 25.97
C HIS A 41 -9.26 -6.31 26.17
N ASP A 42 -9.59 -5.92 27.41
CA ASP A 42 -9.70 -4.53 27.85
C ASP A 42 -8.51 -3.69 27.36
N ALA A 43 -8.82 -2.65 26.58
CA ALA A 43 -7.88 -2.02 25.65
C ALA A 43 -6.72 -1.29 26.34
N PRO A 44 -5.47 -1.82 26.29
CA PRO A 44 -4.30 -0.97 26.50
C PRO A 44 -4.28 0.08 25.38
N LYS A 45 -4.14 1.35 25.79
CA LYS A 45 -3.95 2.58 24.98
C LYS A 45 -3.50 2.25 23.54
N ARG A 46 -4.36 2.52 22.54
CA ARG A 46 -4.11 2.31 21.10
C ARG A 46 -2.64 2.59 20.75
N ARG A 47 -1.84 1.52 20.63
CA ARG A 47 -0.52 1.61 20.00
C ARG A 47 -0.74 1.40 18.52
N ALA A 48 -1.21 2.43 17.83
CA ALA A 48 -1.07 2.45 16.38
C ALA A 48 0.44 2.41 16.12
N HIS A 49 0.93 1.28 15.63
CA HIS A 49 2.33 1.18 15.23
C HIS A 49 2.55 2.22 14.14
N VAL A 50 3.49 3.13 14.37
CA VAL A 50 3.80 4.18 13.40
C VAL A 50 4.54 3.53 12.24
N CYS A 51 3.85 3.30 11.14
CA CYS A 51 4.48 2.83 9.91
C CYS A 51 5.27 3.99 9.30
N CYS A 52 6.60 3.83 9.20
CA CYS A 52 7.53 4.78 8.57
C CYS A 52 7.77 6.13 9.26
N GLY A 53 7.39 6.30 10.53
CA GLY A 53 7.72 7.52 11.29
C GLY A 53 6.95 8.80 10.91
N CYS A 54 6.20 8.84 9.79
CA CYS A 54 5.43 10.02 9.36
C CYS A 54 3.96 9.74 8.96
N CYS A 55 3.56 8.51 8.62
CA CYS A 55 2.20 8.18 8.17
C CYS A 55 1.46 7.34 9.23
N CYS A 56 0.59 7.97 10.02
CA CYS A 56 0.01 7.38 11.24
C CYS A 56 -1.08 6.31 11.04
N ASP A 57 -1.29 5.76 9.83
CA ASP A 57 -2.29 4.70 9.60
C ASP A 57 -1.93 3.85 8.36
N THR A 58 -1.53 2.60 8.59
CA THR A 58 -1.17 1.62 7.55
C THR A 58 -2.30 1.39 6.55
N ARG A 59 -3.56 1.43 7.00
CA ARG A 59 -4.73 1.32 6.13
C ARG A 59 -4.80 2.49 5.15
N ARG A 60 -4.61 3.72 5.64
CA ARG A 60 -4.62 4.92 4.79
C ARG A 60 -3.46 4.88 3.79
N ALA A 61 -2.30 4.38 4.21
CA ALA A 61 -1.17 4.19 3.31
C ALA A 61 -1.51 3.21 2.17
N VAL A 62 -2.10 2.04 2.48
CA VAL A 62 -2.53 1.07 1.46
C VAL A 62 -3.55 1.68 0.49
N ILE A 63 -4.54 2.43 1.00
CA ILE A 63 -5.54 3.12 0.16
C ILE A 63 -4.85 4.14 -0.76
N ALA A 64 -3.96 4.97 -0.21
CA ALA A 64 -3.26 5.99 -0.98
C ALA A 64 -2.39 5.40 -2.09
N VAL A 65 -1.60 4.35 -1.82
CA VAL A 65 -0.75 3.74 -2.85
C VAL A 65 -1.55 3.09 -3.96
N ASN A 66 -2.69 2.46 -3.67
CA ASN A 66 -3.56 1.88 -4.70
C ASN A 66 -4.21 2.97 -5.56
N ILE A 67 -4.66 4.09 -4.98
CA ILE A 67 -5.21 5.22 -5.74
C ILE A 67 -4.14 5.78 -6.68
N VAL A 68 -2.93 6.05 -6.17
CA VAL A 68 -1.81 6.56 -6.97
C VAL A 68 -1.46 5.58 -8.09
N SER A 69 -1.43 4.27 -7.80
CA SER A 69 -1.17 3.25 -8.81
C SER A 69 -2.25 3.22 -9.90
N ILE A 70 -3.53 3.32 -9.55
CA ILE A 70 -4.63 3.41 -10.52
C ILE A 70 -4.49 4.66 -11.40
N SER A 71 -4.09 5.80 -10.81
CA SER A 71 -3.82 7.02 -11.59
C SER A 71 -2.69 6.81 -12.60
N PHE A 72 -1.59 6.16 -12.22
CA PHE A 72 -0.51 5.83 -13.15
C PHE A 72 -0.94 4.85 -14.26
N TYR A 73 -1.79 3.87 -13.96
CA TYR A 73 -2.37 3.01 -15.00
C TYR A 73 -3.26 3.81 -15.97
N GLY A 74 -4.05 4.76 -15.46
CA GLY A 74 -4.85 5.67 -16.29
C GLY A 74 -3.98 6.50 -17.24
N LEU A 75 -2.89 7.08 -16.73
CA LEU A 75 -1.90 7.77 -17.58
C LEU A 75 -1.25 6.83 -18.60
N GLY A 76 -0.97 5.58 -18.22
CA GLY A 76 -0.43 4.56 -19.12
C GLY A 76 -1.37 4.21 -20.26
N ILE A 77 -2.67 4.08 -19.99
CA ILE A 77 -3.70 3.86 -21.02
C ILE A 77 -3.76 5.05 -21.97
N LEU A 78 -3.81 6.27 -21.45
CA LEU A 78 -3.83 7.49 -22.26
C LEU A 78 -2.60 7.58 -23.16
N ALA A 79 -1.40 7.39 -22.61
CA ALA A 79 -0.16 7.39 -23.38
C ALA A 79 -0.17 6.32 -24.49
N THR A 80 -0.60 5.10 -24.16
CA THR A 80 -0.67 4.00 -25.13
C THR A 80 -1.69 4.28 -26.23
N SER A 81 -2.83 4.88 -25.88
CA SER A 81 -3.88 5.25 -26.84
C SER A 81 -3.39 6.29 -27.84
N LEU A 82 -2.63 7.29 -27.39
CA LEU A 82 -2.04 8.32 -28.24
C LEU A 82 -1.03 7.72 -29.22
N VAL A 83 -0.16 6.82 -28.75
CA VAL A 83 0.80 6.11 -29.62
C VAL A 83 0.07 5.26 -30.66
N THR A 84 -1.00 4.56 -30.26
CA THR A 84 -1.79 3.72 -31.18
C THR A 84 -2.46 4.56 -32.27
N VAL A 85 -3.03 5.71 -31.91
CA VAL A 85 -3.61 6.65 -32.88
C VAL A 85 -2.55 7.23 -33.80
N ALA A 86 -1.38 7.61 -33.26
CA ALA A 86 -0.27 8.10 -34.09
C ALA A 86 0.21 7.03 -35.08
N ALA A 87 0.39 5.79 -34.63
CA ALA A 87 0.80 4.67 -35.48
C ALA A 87 -0.22 4.37 -36.58
N ALA A 88 -1.53 4.46 -36.28
CA ALA A 88 -2.60 4.28 -37.26
C ALA A 88 -2.64 5.38 -38.35
N ASN A 89 -2.11 6.57 -38.05
CA ASN A 89 -2.06 7.72 -38.96
C ASN A 89 -0.64 8.03 -39.45
N LYS A 90 0.27 7.04 -39.43
CA LYS A 90 1.68 7.26 -39.79
C LYS A 90 1.89 7.88 -41.18
N ASP A 91 0.98 7.61 -42.14
CA ASP A 91 1.07 8.13 -43.51
C ASP A 91 0.79 9.65 -43.60
N GLN A 92 0.34 10.29 -42.51
CA GLN A 92 0.12 11.74 -42.44
C GLN A 92 1.36 12.52 -41.99
N TYR A 93 2.45 11.83 -41.62
CA TYR A 93 3.69 12.46 -41.16
C TYR A 93 4.70 12.48 -42.30
N ASP A 94 5.21 13.67 -42.63
CA ASP A 94 6.25 13.86 -43.65
C ASP A 94 7.68 13.56 -43.13
N ASP A 95 7.84 13.32 -41.82
CA ASP A 95 9.13 13.01 -41.19
C ASP A 95 9.40 11.50 -41.21
N ASP A 96 10.34 11.09 -42.09
CA ASP A 96 10.77 9.69 -42.25
C ASP A 96 11.22 9.04 -40.93
N ALA A 97 11.82 9.80 -39.99
CA ALA A 97 12.26 9.27 -38.71
C ALA A 97 11.08 8.89 -37.81
N VAL A 98 10.01 9.68 -37.83
CA VAL A 98 8.77 9.40 -37.08
C VAL A 98 8.05 8.20 -37.67
N VAL A 99 7.96 8.11 -39.00
CA VAL A 99 7.33 6.98 -39.70
C VAL A 99 8.08 5.68 -39.43
N ALA A 100 9.41 5.70 -39.44
CA ALA A 100 10.24 4.54 -39.10
C ALA A 100 10.00 4.08 -37.66
N ALA A 101 10.01 5.00 -36.69
CA ALA A 101 9.76 4.69 -35.28
C ALA A 101 8.36 4.11 -35.05
N LEU A 102 7.33 4.66 -35.70
CA LEU A 102 5.96 4.13 -35.64
C LEU A 102 5.79 2.79 -36.38
N GLY A 103 6.63 2.51 -37.38
CA GLY A 103 6.63 1.25 -38.12
C GLY A 103 7.15 0.06 -37.30
N GLU A 104 8.03 0.30 -36.33
CA GLU A 104 8.56 -0.73 -35.42
C GLU A 104 7.57 -1.10 -34.30
N VAL A 105 6.49 -0.35 -34.17
CA VAL A 105 5.47 -0.56 -33.14
C VAL A 105 4.66 -1.81 -33.47
N ASP A 106 5.04 -2.93 -32.85
CA ASP A 106 4.31 -4.17 -32.94
C ASP A 106 2.99 -4.10 -32.15
N GLY A 107 1.87 -4.12 -32.87
CA GLY A 107 0.53 -4.09 -32.28
C GLY A 107 0.26 -5.21 -31.28
N ALA A 108 0.92 -6.37 -31.42
CA ALA A 108 0.79 -7.47 -30.47
C ALA A 108 1.41 -7.13 -29.10
N LYS A 109 2.56 -6.44 -29.10
CA LYS A 109 3.22 -5.98 -27.86
C LYS A 109 2.40 -4.91 -27.17
N ILE A 110 1.82 -3.97 -27.92
CA ILE A 110 0.88 -2.98 -27.37
C ILE A 110 -0.31 -3.67 -26.74
N GLY A 111 -0.94 -4.61 -27.45
CA GLY A 111 -2.11 -5.33 -26.96
C GLY A 111 -1.82 -6.08 -25.65
N LEU A 112 -0.67 -6.76 -25.56
CA LEU A 112 -0.23 -7.42 -24.34
C LEU A 112 -0.01 -6.42 -23.20
N SER A 113 0.66 -5.30 -23.47
CA SER A 113 0.89 -4.24 -22.48
C SER A 113 -0.41 -3.65 -21.95
N LEU A 114 -1.37 -3.37 -22.84
CA LEU A 114 -2.68 -2.86 -22.46
C LEU A 114 -3.46 -3.87 -21.60
N GLY A 115 -3.39 -5.16 -21.95
CA GLY A 115 -3.99 -6.23 -21.16
C GLY A 115 -3.43 -6.28 -19.73
N LEU A 116 -2.11 -6.20 -19.58
CA LEU A 116 -1.46 -6.16 -18.27
C LEU A 116 -1.89 -4.94 -17.43
N ILE A 117 -2.05 -3.77 -18.06
CA ILE A 117 -2.54 -2.57 -17.37
C ILE A 117 -3.96 -2.77 -16.83
N VAL A 118 -4.87 -3.32 -17.65
CA VAL A 118 -6.25 -3.58 -17.23
C VAL A 118 -6.29 -4.58 -16.07
N VAL A 119 -5.52 -5.66 -16.15
CA VAL A 119 -5.40 -6.64 -15.05
C VAL A 119 -4.89 -5.95 -13.78
N GLY A 120 -3.88 -5.08 -13.90
CA GLY A 120 -3.36 -4.30 -12.78
C GLY A 120 -4.41 -3.42 -12.11
N ILE A 121 -5.26 -2.74 -12.88
CA ILE A 121 -6.37 -1.95 -12.34
C ILE A 121 -7.33 -2.83 -11.53
N VAL A 122 -7.67 -4.03 -12.02
CA VAL A 122 -8.55 -4.96 -11.32
C VAL A 122 -7.95 -5.40 -9.97
N PHE A 123 -6.67 -5.79 -9.95
CA PHE A 123 -5.99 -6.19 -8.70
C PHE A 123 -5.89 -5.04 -7.69
N ASN A 124 -5.63 -3.81 -8.16
CA ASN A 124 -5.62 -2.63 -7.31
C ASN A 124 -7.02 -2.31 -6.75
N GLY A 125 -8.08 -2.51 -7.55
CA GLY A 125 -9.46 -2.40 -7.08
C GLY A 125 -9.80 -3.42 -6.00
N ILE A 126 -9.38 -4.68 -6.17
CA ILE A 126 -9.54 -5.73 -5.16
C ILE A 126 -8.79 -5.38 -3.88
N ALA A 127 -7.55 -4.87 -3.99
CA ALA A 127 -6.76 -4.43 -2.85
C ALA A 127 -7.42 -3.27 -2.08
N LEU A 128 -7.97 -2.29 -2.81
CA LEU A 128 -8.71 -1.16 -2.24
C LEU A 128 -9.98 -1.62 -1.50
N TYR A 129 -10.70 -2.58 -2.06
CA TYR A 129 -11.83 -3.23 -1.41
C TYR A 129 -11.40 -4.00 -0.16
N GLY A 130 -10.27 -4.71 -0.22
CA GLY A 130 -9.66 -5.42 0.90
C GLY A 130 -9.30 -4.49 2.06
N ALA A 131 -8.75 -3.31 1.76
CA ALA A 131 -8.41 -2.29 2.76
C ALA A 131 -9.64 -1.65 3.39
N SER A 132 -10.76 -1.63 2.66
CA SER A 132 -12.03 -1.11 3.17
C SER A 132 -12.77 -2.13 4.05
N THR A 133 -12.71 -3.42 3.70
CA THR A 133 -13.43 -4.51 4.37
C THR A 133 -12.59 -5.33 5.36
N PHE A 134 -11.31 -5.00 5.52
CA PHE A 134 -10.35 -5.73 6.37
C PHE A 134 -10.24 -7.21 5.98
N ASN A 135 -10.34 -7.48 4.67
CA ASN A 135 -10.21 -8.83 4.15
C ASN A 135 -8.73 -9.14 3.85
N LYS A 136 -8.17 -10.07 4.64
CA LYS A 136 -6.76 -10.49 4.57
C LYS A 136 -6.39 -11.02 3.18
N THR A 137 -7.26 -11.77 2.53
CA THR A 137 -6.96 -12.41 1.24
C THR A 137 -6.88 -11.37 0.11
N ALA A 138 -7.78 -10.39 0.12
CA ALA A 138 -7.80 -9.31 -0.87
C ALA A 138 -6.55 -8.43 -0.80
N ILE A 139 -6.05 -8.13 0.40
CA ILE A 139 -4.79 -7.40 0.58
C ILE A 139 -3.58 -8.17 0.05
N ILE A 140 -3.51 -9.48 0.33
CA ILE A 140 -2.41 -10.31 -0.19
C ILE A 140 -2.46 -10.38 -1.72
N LEU A 141 -3.64 -10.53 -2.32
CA LEU A 141 -3.78 -10.54 -3.78
C LEU A 141 -3.25 -9.25 -4.41
N GLY A 142 -3.57 -8.09 -3.82
CA GLY A 142 -2.98 -6.81 -4.22
C GLY A 142 -1.47 -6.74 -4.05
N GLY A 143 -0.96 -7.18 -2.90
CA GLY A 143 0.49 -7.22 -2.62
C GLY A 143 1.26 -8.13 -3.59
N MET A 144 0.71 -9.30 -3.93
CA MET A 144 1.31 -10.23 -4.89
C MET A 144 1.40 -9.63 -6.29
N TRP A 145 0.43 -8.80 -6.69
CA TRP A 145 0.50 -8.07 -7.96
C TRP A 145 1.71 -7.12 -8.01
N TYR A 146 2.01 -6.39 -6.93
CA TYR A 146 3.19 -5.53 -6.89
C TYR A 146 4.51 -6.31 -6.92
N ILE A 147 4.55 -7.51 -6.33
CA ILE A 147 5.72 -8.40 -6.44
C ILE A 147 5.90 -8.86 -7.89
N PHE A 148 4.80 -9.24 -8.56
CA PHE A 148 4.83 -9.58 -9.99
C PHE A 148 5.31 -8.42 -10.85
N GLU A 149 4.82 -7.20 -10.59
CA GLU A 149 5.31 -5.97 -11.24
C GLU A 149 6.81 -5.74 -11.00
N ALA A 150 7.30 -5.93 -9.77
CA ALA A 150 8.72 -5.79 -9.47
C ALA A 150 9.57 -6.80 -10.26
N VAL A 151 9.16 -8.07 -10.33
CA VAL A 151 9.85 -9.11 -11.12
C VAL A 151 9.83 -8.75 -12.60
N ARG A 152 8.69 -8.28 -13.12
CA ARG A 152 8.55 -7.81 -14.50
C ARG A 152 9.49 -6.63 -14.78
N SER A 153 9.54 -5.63 -13.91
CA SER A 153 10.44 -4.48 -14.06
C SER A 153 11.91 -4.88 -14.08
N VAL A 154 12.32 -5.85 -13.24
CA VAL A 154 13.67 -6.41 -13.26
C VAL A 154 13.96 -7.15 -14.58
N ALA A 155 13.00 -7.90 -15.12
CA ALA A 155 13.15 -8.60 -16.40
C ALA A 155 13.33 -7.64 -17.59
N TYR A 156 12.70 -6.47 -17.55
CA TYR A 156 12.87 -5.39 -18.54
C TYR A 156 14.05 -4.45 -18.23
N LEU A 157 14.87 -4.76 -17.22
CA LEU A 157 15.99 -3.92 -16.76
C LEU A 157 15.57 -2.50 -16.34
N ASN A 158 14.31 -2.30 -15.95
CA ASN A 158 13.79 -1.04 -15.45
C ASN A 158 13.89 -1.00 -13.92
N ILE A 159 15.06 -0.59 -13.42
CA ILE A 159 15.35 -0.54 -11.98
C ILE A 159 14.45 0.46 -11.25
N GLU A 160 14.12 1.60 -11.86
CA GLU A 160 13.24 2.61 -11.28
C GLU A 160 11.84 2.05 -10.99
N GLY A 161 11.28 1.33 -11.96
CA GLY A 161 10.00 0.64 -11.80
C GLY A 161 10.04 -0.42 -10.70
N ALA A 162 11.14 -1.19 -10.61
CA ALA A 162 11.30 -2.22 -9.59
C ALA A 162 11.35 -1.63 -8.18
N ILE A 163 12.08 -0.52 -8.00
CA ILE A 163 12.17 0.19 -6.72
C ILE A 163 10.78 0.72 -6.32
N MET A 164 10.07 1.38 -7.24
CA MET A 164 8.71 1.90 -6.98
C MET A 164 7.73 0.78 -6.61
N ALA A 165 7.77 -0.35 -7.32
CA ALA A 165 6.92 -1.50 -7.03
C ALA A 165 7.23 -2.10 -5.64
N ALA A 166 8.49 -2.19 -5.25
CA ALA A 166 8.88 -2.65 -3.92
C ALA A 166 8.38 -1.72 -2.80
N PHE A 167 8.48 -0.39 -2.99
CA PHE A 167 7.93 0.59 -2.06
C PHE A 167 6.40 0.50 -1.94
N PHE A 168 5.69 0.22 -3.04
CA PHE A 168 4.23 0.06 -3.01
C PHE A 168 3.79 -1.29 -2.40
N ALA A 169 4.62 -2.33 -2.50
CA ALA A 169 4.38 -3.61 -1.84
C ALA A 169 4.54 -3.52 -0.30
N TYR A 170 5.42 -2.65 0.19
CA TYR A 170 5.71 -2.50 1.62
C TYR A 170 4.46 -2.25 2.51
N PRO A 171 3.60 -1.23 2.27
CA PRO A 171 2.44 -1.00 3.12
C PRO A 171 1.45 -2.16 3.10
N HIS A 172 1.37 -2.93 2.01
CA HIS A 172 0.53 -4.12 1.92
C HIS A 172 1.04 -5.25 2.83
N ALA A 173 2.36 -5.48 2.85
CA ALA A 173 2.98 -6.47 3.71
C ALA A 173 2.80 -6.10 5.19
N VAL A 174 3.09 -4.86 5.57
CA VAL A 174 2.92 -4.38 6.96
C VAL A 174 1.46 -4.48 7.40
N PHE A 175 0.52 -4.02 6.57
CA PHE A 175 -0.91 -4.10 6.87
C PHE A 175 -1.37 -5.55 7.03
N TYR A 176 -0.87 -6.48 6.22
CA TYR A 176 -1.15 -7.91 6.38
C TYR A 176 -0.66 -8.46 7.73
N TYR A 177 0.56 -8.12 8.16
CA TYR A 177 1.07 -8.54 9.46
C TYR A 177 0.23 -8.00 10.61
N GLU A 178 -0.21 -6.74 10.54
CA GLU A 178 -1.09 -6.13 11.54
C GLU A 178 -2.47 -6.82 11.61
N LEU A 179 -3.04 -7.18 10.46
CA LEU A 179 -4.29 -7.95 10.40
C LEU A 179 -4.13 -9.36 10.97
N LYS A 180 -2.96 -9.99 10.77
CA LYS A 180 -2.67 -11.32 11.33
C LYS A 180 -2.48 -11.27 12.85
N GLY A 181 -1.90 -10.19 13.37
CA GLY A 181 -1.70 -9.98 14.81
C GLY A 181 -2.97 -9.65 15.60
N GLY A 182 -4.12 -9.47 14.96
CA GLY A 182 -5.38 -9.12 15.64
C GLY A 182 -5.39 -7.73 16.28
N ILE A 183 -4.39 -6.89 15.97
CA ILE A 183 -4.22 -5.56 16.56
C ILE A 183 -5.31 -4.60 16.06
N MET A 184 -5.81 -4.81 14.84
CA MET A 184 -6.95 -4.09 14.26
C MET A 184 -8.21 -4.96 14.27
N THR A 185 -9.11 -4.71 15.22
CA THR A 185 -10.45 -5.32 15.27
C THR A 185 -11.48 -4.50 14.50
N ARG A 186 -12.44 -5.18 13.83
CA ARG A 186 -13.49 -4.57 12.97
C ARG A 186 -14.37 -3.52 13.67
N LEU A 187 -14.48 -3.58 14.99
CA LEU A 187 -15.30 -2.66 15.79
C LEU A 187 -14.86 -1.19 15.68
N GLN A 188 -13.57 -0.92 15.47
CA GLN A 188 -13.09 0.46 15.28
C GLN A 188 -13.37 1.01 13.88
N VAL A 189 -13.60 0.13 12.92
CA VAL A 189 -13.80 0.45 11.50
C VAL A 189 -15.21 0.93 11.26
N TYR A 190 -16.19 0.23 11.82
CA TYR A 190 -17.59 0.66 11.77
C TYR A 190 -17.74 2.09 12.28
N ARG A 191 -17.02 2.46 13.34
CA ARG A 191 -17.02 3.83 13.87
C ARG A 191 -16.47 4.86 12.89
N LEU A 192 -15.44 4.51 12.11
CA LEU A 192 -14.85 5.42 11.12
C LEU A 192 -15.69 5.54 9.85
N VAL A 193 -16.28 4.44 9.37
CA VAL A 193 -17.15 4.47 8.19
C VAL A 193 -18.42 5.26 8.50
N VAL A 194 -19.04 5.03 9.67
CA VAL A 194 -20.20 5.80 10.12
C VAL A 194 -19.86 7.29 10.25
N ASN A 195 -18.66 7.64 10.71
CA ASN A 195 -18.23 9.04 10.79
C ASN A 195 -17.93 9.65 9.42
N MET A 196 -17.32 8.89 8.49
CA MET A 196 -17.08 9.39 7.12
C MET A 196 -18.37 9.58 6.33
N ASP A 197 -19.35 8.68 6.46
CA ASP A 197 -20.67 8.87 5.85
C ASP A 197 -21.38 10.09 6.45
N ALA A 198 -21.23 10.32 7.76
CA ALA A 198 -21.76 11.52 8.40
C ALA A 198 -21.11 12.79 7.86
N ASP A 199 -19.79 12.82 7.72
CA ASP A 199 -19.05 13.97 7.20
C ASP A 199 -19.33 14.21 5.69
N LEU A 200 -19.42 13.13 4.90
CA LEU A 200 -19.76 13.22 3.47
C LEU A 200 -21.20 13.70 3.28
N MET A 201 -22.14 13.18 4.07
CA MET A 201 -23.53 13.65 4.08
C MET A 201 -23.62 15.12 4.49
N GLN A 202 -22.83 15.55 5.48
CA GLN A 202 -22.76 16.96 5.88
C GLN A 202 -22.16 17.83 4.77
N GLY A 203 -21.11 17.37 4.08
CA GLY A 203 -20.53 18.08 2.93
C GLY A 203 -21.52 18.23 1.77
N ILE A 204 -22.28 17.19 1.46
CA ILE A 204 -23.32 17.23 0.41
C ILE A 204 -24.47 18.17 0.81
N PHE A 205 -24.92 18.13 2.07
CA PHE A 205 -25.94 19.06 2.57
C PHE A 205 -25.46 20.52 2.59
N ALA A 206 -24.18 20.76 2.88
CA ALA A 206 -23.60 22.10 2.88
C ALA A 206 -23.53 22.72 1.47
N LEU A 207 -23.26 21.91 0.44
CA LEU A 207 -23.25 22.35 -0.96
C LEU A 207 -24.66 22.63 -1.52
N GLY A 208 -25.70 22.07 -0.90
CA GLY A 208 -27.09 22.24 -1.32
C GLY A 208 -27.83 23.42 -0.67
N SER A 209 -27.20 24.21 0.20
CA SER A 209 -27.87 25.34 0.85
C SER A 209 -27.98 26.52 -0.13
N PRO A 210 -29.20 26.88 -0.60
CA PRO A 210 -29.36 28.02 -1.49
C PRO A 210 -28.95 29.28 -0.73
N ALA A 211 -27.96 29.99 -1.26
CA ALA A 211 -27.57 31.31 -0.79
C ALA A 211 -28.83 32.19 -0.75
N ARG A 212 -29.34 32.49 0.45
CA ARG A 212 -30.43 33.45 0.62
C ARG A 212 -29.91 34.81 0.19
N MET A 213 -30.34 35.26 -0.99
CA MET A 213 -30.32 36.67 -1.40
C MET A 213 -31.46 37.42 -0.72
#